data_AF-A0A4Q7KF30-F1
#
_entry.id   AF-A0A4Q7KF30-F1
#
_cell.length_a   1.000
_cell.length_b   1.000
_cell.length_c   1.000
_cell.angle_alpha   90.00
_cell.angle_beta   90.00
_cell.angle_gamma   90.00
#
_symmetry.space_group_name_H-M   'P 1'
#
loop_
_entity.id
_entity.type
_entity.pdbx_description
1 polymer ?
#
loop_
_entity_poly.entity_id
_entity_poly.type
_entity_poly.pdbx_seq_one_letter_code
_entity_poly.pdbx_strand_id
1 'polypeptide(L)'
;MDSALTPFVTAIDHVGIAVPDLDEAIAFQRDTFGLEVTHTETNEEQGVREAMLRAPGGSAADTAIQLLAPLSEESTIAKFIGRNGPGLQQLAYRVTDVEAATDALRAKGIRVLYEKARRGTSDSKVNFVHPKDAGGVLIELVEPAADAH
;
A
#
# COMPACT_ATOMS: atom_id res chain seq x y z
N MET A 1 17.08 -21.33 4.45
CA MET A 1 15.61 -21.32 4.36
C MET A 1 15.26 -20.64 3.05
N ASP A 2 14.82 -21.39 2.03
CA ASP A 2 14.31 -20.77 0.80
C ASP A 2 12.99 -20.08 1.13
N SER A 3 13.03 -18.74 1.19
CA SER A 3 11.82 -17.94 1.32
C SER A 3 11.00 -18.09 0.04
N ALA A 4 9.67 -18.22 0.18
CA ALA A 4 8.79 -18.43 -0.98
C ALA A 4 8.85 -17.26 -1.96
N LEU A 5 9.22 -16.09 -1.43
CA LEU A 5 9.17 -14.82 -2.13
C LEU A 5 10.54 -14.30 -2.57
N THR A 6 11.64 -15.01 -2.26
CA THR A 6 12.99 -14.63 -2.74
C THR A 6 13.05 -14.31 -4.23
N PRO A 7 12.39 -15.06 -5.15
CA PRO A 7 12.46 -14.74 -6.58
C PRO A 7 11.60 -13.54 -7.02
N PHE A 8 10.71 -13.02 -6.15
CA PHE A 8 9.69 -12.04 -6.55
C PHE A 8 9.88 -10.66 -5.92
N VAL A 9 10.26 -10.58 -4.64
CA VAL A 9 10.32 -9.30 -3.91
C VAL A 9 11.55 -8.50 -4.34
N THR A 10 11.34 -7.24 -4.70
CA THR A 10 12.39 -6.34 -5.20
C THR A 10 12.69 -5.17 -4.27
N ALA A 11 11.69 -4.68 -3.53
CA ALA A 11 11.83 -3.55 -2.62
C ALA A 11 10.66 -3.47 -1.64
N ILE A 12 10.75 -2.57 -0.66
CA ILE A 12 9.55 -1.98 -0.06
C ILE A 12 8.98 -1.00 -1.08
N ASP A 13 7.72 -1.17 -1.45
CA ASP A 13 7.05 -0.29 -2.39
C ASP A 13 6.61 1.00 -1.70
N HIS A 14 5.84 0.86 -0.62
CA HIS A 14 5.38 1.97 0.17
C HIS A 14 5.00 1.56 1.60
N VAL A 15 4.81 2.57 2.43
CA VAL A 15 4.20 2.44 3.76
C VAL A 15 2.90 3.23 3.77
N GLY A 16 1.78 2.54 4.01
CA GLY A 16 0.45 3.15 4.06
C GLY A 16 0.14 3.74 5.42
N ILE A 17 -0.32 4.99 5.45
CA ILE A 17 -0.67 5.74 6.65
C ILE A 17 -2.11 6.24 6.53
N ALA A 18 -2.98 5.74 7.39
CA ALA A 18 -4.36 6.20 7.48
C ALA A 18 -4.42 7.55 8.21
N VAL A 19 -5.00 8.55 7.58
CA VAL A 19 -5.12 9.92 8.07
C VAL A 19 -6.58 10.41 7.97
N PRO A 20 -7.03 11.27 8.90
CA PRO A 20 -8.42 11.76 8.87
C PRO A 20 -8.65 12.77 7.74
N ASP A 21 -7.64 13.59 7.44
CA ASP A 21 -7.67 14.61 6.39
C ASP A 21 -6.40 14.47 5.53
N LEU A 22 -6.60 14.31 4.21
CA LEU A 22 -5.48 14.11 3.29
C LEU A 22 -4.67 15.39 3.09
N ASP A 23 -5.33 16.52 2.97
CA ASP A 23 -4.70 17.78 2.57
C ASP A 23 -3.89 18.35 3.75
N GLU A 24 -4.39 18.19 4.99
CA GLU A 24 -3.64 18.48 6.21
C GLU A 24 -2.40 17.58 6.34
N ALA A 25 -2.55 16.28 6.09
CA ALA A 25 -1.44 15.32 6.19
C ALA A 25 -0.37 15.57 5.11
N ILE A 26 -0.77 15.88 3.87
CA ILE A 26 0.16 16.29 2.81
C ILE A 26 0.93 17.53 3.23
N ALA A 27 0.24 18.56 3.72
CA ALA A 27 0.88 19.80 4.15
C ALA A 27 1.89 19.54 5.27
N PHE A 28 1.52 18.74 6.26
CA PHE A 28 2.44 18.35 7.34
C PHE A 28 3.70 17.64 6.81
N GLN A 29 3.54 16.64 5.93
CA GLN A 29 4.67 15.90 5.37
C GLN A 29 5.60 16.79 4.53
N ARG A 30 5.02 17.66 3.69
CA ARG A 30 5.75 18.61 2.86
C ARG A 30 6.47 19.66 3.69
N ASP A 31 5.77 20.33 4.59
CA ASP A 31 6.28 21.52 5.29
C ASP A 31 7.23 21.16 6.44
N THR A 32 7.09 19.97 7.01
CA THR A 32 7.91 19.51 8.15
C THR A 32 9.08 18.65 7.72
N PHE A 33 8.87 17.75 6.75
CA PHE A 33 9.88 16.75 6.35
C PHE A 33 10.39 16.95 4.92
N GLY A 34 9.81 17.87 4.15
CA GLY A 34 10.22 18.16 2.78
C GLY A 34 9.78 17.10 1.77
N LEU A 35 8.86 16.19 2.10
CA LEU A 35 8.43 15.19 1.13
C LEU A 35 7.62 15.81 -0.01
N GLU A 36 7.78 15.26 -1.21
CA GLU A 36 7.13 15.73 -2.42
C GLU A 36 5.99 14.80 -2.82
N VAL A 37 4.82 15.38 -3.13
CA VAL A 37 3.69 14.64 -3.66
C VAL A 37 3.98 14.29 -5.11
N THR A 38 4.11 13.00 -5.39
CA THR A 38 4.39 12.47 -6.73
C THR A 38 3.15 11.95 -7.46
N HIS A 39 2.10 11.60 -6.72
CA HIS A 39 0.84 11.14 -7.28
C HIS A 39 -0.30 11.36 -6.29
N THR A 40 -1.50 11.64 -6.80
CA THR A 40 -2.74 11.67 -6.03
C THR A 40 -3.84 11.01 -6.83
N GLU A 41 -4.66 10.19 -6.18
CA GLU A 41 -5.81 9.52 -6.79
C GLU A 41 -7.01 9.58 -5.84
N THR A 42 -8.21 9.55 -6.42
CA THR A 42 -9.46 9.36 -5.68
C THR A 42 -10.13 8.11 -6.20
N ASN A 43 -10.28 7.10 -5.34
CA ASN A 43 -10.96 5.86 -5.65
C ASN A 43 -12.33 5.85 -4.96
N GLU A 44 -13.34 6.29 -5.69
CA GLU A 44 -14.74 6.35 -5.22
C GLU A 44 -15.28 4.96 -4.86
N GLU A 45 -14.90 3.92 -5.59
CA GLU A 45 -15.36 2.54 -5.34
C GLU A 45 -14.85 2.01 -3.99
N GLN A 46 -13.60 2.33 -3.64
CA GLN A 46 -12.99 1.97 -2.36
C GLN A 46 -13.26 2.99 -1.25
N GLY A 47 -13.83 4.15 -1.59
CA GLY A 47 -14.13 5.22 -0.64
C GLY A 47 -12.88 5.86 -0.04
N VAL A 48 -11.82 6.06 -0.84
CA VAL A 48 -10.53 6.58 -0.37
C VAL A 48 -9.95 7.63 -1.31
N ARG A 49 -9.37 8.70 -0.74
CA ARG A 49 -8.41 9.58 -1.41
C ARG A 49 -7.01 9.22 -0.95
N GLU A 50 -6.07 9.23 -1.88
CA GLU A 50 -4.70 8.86 -1.56
C GLU A 50 -3.67 9.78 -2.21
N ALA A 51 -2.50 9.85 -1.57
CA ALA A 51 -1.34 10.56 -2.08
C ALA A 51 -0.06 9.77 -1.84
N MET A 52 0.76 9.65 -2.89
CA MET A 52 2.09 9.06 -2.82
C MET A 52 3.14 10.16 -2.66
N LEU A 53 3.88 10.11 -1.56
CA LEU A 53 4.91 11.07 -1.23
C LEU A 53 6.28 10.39 -1.22
N ARG A 54 7.28 11.07 -1.77
CA ARG A 54 8.66 10.58 -1.87
C ARG A 54 9.65 11.63 -1.35
N ALA A 55 10.88 11.20 -1.14
CA ALA A 55 11.98 12.11 -0.85
C ALA A 55 12.17 13.11 -2.02
N PRO A 56 12.68 14.33 -1.74
CA PRO A 56 12.96 15.33 -2.77
C PRO A 56 13.76 14.77 -3.94
N GLY A 57 13.26 14.96 -5.17
CA GLY A 57 13.92 14.45 -6.38
C GLY A 57 13.89 12.92 -6.54
N GLY A 58 13.08 12.23 -5.75
CA GLY A 58 12.87 10.78 -5.84
C GLY A 58 12.13 10.38 -7.12
N SER A 59 12.33 9.13 -7.50
CA SER A 59 11.75 8.48 -8.68
C SER A 59 10.61 7.52 -8.30
N ALA A 60 9.83 7.06 -9.28
CA ALA A 60 8.80 6.03 -9.07
C ALA A 60 9.39 4.73 -8.48
N ALA A 61 10.68 4.46 -8.69
CA ALA A 61 11.36 3.29 -8.15
C ALA A 61 11.63 3.38 -6.64
N ASP A 62 11.66 4.58 -6.07
CA ASP A 62 11.91 4.78 -4.64
C ASP A 62 10.69 4.42 -3.79
N THR A 63 10.96 3.98 -2.56
CA THR A 63 9.91 3.72 -1.56
C THR A 63 9.13 4.99 -1.25
N ALA A 64 7.81 4.89 -1.19
CA ALA A 64 6.92 6.00 -0.90
C ALA A 64 6.28 5.91 0.49
N ILE A 65 5.78 7.06 0.97
CA ILE A 65 4.69 7.11 1.93
C ILE A 65 3.39 7.23 1.15
N GLN A 66 2.43 6.35 1.43
CA GLN A 66 1.07 6.46 0.90
C GLN A 66 0.17 6.99 2.01
N LEU A 67 -0.32 8.22 1.87
CA LEU A 67 -1.35 8.75 2.75
C LEU A 67 -2.72 8.30 2.24
N LEU A 68 -3.56 7.82 3.15
CA LEU A 68 -4.89 7.28 2.85
C LEU A 68 -5.93 8.01 3.71
N ALA A 69 -6.84 8.75 3.09
CA ALA A 69 -7.93 9.44 3.77
C ALA A 69 -9.30 8.90 3.32
N PRO A 70 -10.25 8.72 4.25
CA PRO A 70 -11.57 8.20 3.90
C PRO A 70 -12.41 9.24 3.14
N LEU A 71 -13.17 8.80 2.13
CA LEU A 71 -14.21 9.61 1.48
C LEU A 71 -15.54 9.58 2.25
N SER A 72 -15.76 8.56 3.08
CA SER A 72 -16.97 8.39 3.88
C SER A 72 -16.68 7.60 5.15
N GLU A 73 -17.57 7.71 6.14
CA GLU A 73 -17.47 6.99 7.42
C GLU A 73 -17.56 5.46 7.25
N GLU A 74 -18.10 4.99 6.12
CA GLU A 74 -18.26 3.56 5.83
C GLU A 74 -17.01 2.92 5.21
N SER A 75 -16.01 3.70 4.80
CA SER A 75 -14.82 3.18 4.14
C SER A 75 -13.95 2.35 5.09
N THR A 76 -13.12 1.47 4.52
CA THR A 76 -12.18 0.65 5.29
C THR A 76 -11.19 1.51 6.10
N ILE A 77 -10.79 2.65 5.55
CA ILE A 77 -9.89 3.60 6.22
C ILE A 77 -10.60 4.30 7.39
N ALA A 78 -11.84 4.75 7.22
CA ALA A 78 -12.61 5.33 8.32
C ALA A 78 -12.78 4.32 9.48
N LYS A 79 -13.11 3.06 9.15
CA LYS A 79 -13.21 1.96 10.12
C LYS A 79 -11.88 1.66 10.82
N PHE A 80 -10.75 1.75 10.11
CA PHE A 80 -9.43 1.62 10.71
C PHE A 80 -9.15 2.75 11.71
N ILE A 81 -9.35 4.00 11.29
CA ILE A 81 -9.13 5.18 12.14
C ILE A 81 -10.03 5.15 13.37
N GLY A 82 -11.31 4.80 13.23
CA GLY A 82 -12.23 4.71 14.36
C GLY A 82 -11.83 3.67 15.41
N ARG A 83 -11.16 2.58 15.00
CA ARG A 83 -10.70 1.53 15.93
C ARG A 83 -9.32 1.81 16.53
N ASN A 84 -8.41 2.37 15.74
CA ASN A 84 -6.97 2.42 16.05
C ASN A 84 -6.42 3.84 16.20
N GLY A 85 -7.19 4.86 15.84
CA GLY A 85 -6.68 6.20 15.53
C GLY A 85 -5.96 6.26 14.18
N PRO A 86 -5.54 7.46 13.74
CA PRO A 86 -4.65 7.64 12.59
C PRO A 86 -3.30 6.94 12.82
N GLY A 87 -2.69 6.41 11.76
CA GLY A 87 -1.39 5.76 11.88
C GLY A 87 -1.04 4.78 10.76
N LEU A 88 0.07 4.05 10.96
CA LEU A 88 0.54 3.02 10.03
C LEU A 88 -0.53 1.94 9.85
N GLN A 89 -0.98 1.77 8.61
CA GLN A 89 -2.08 0.89 8.27
C GLN A 89 -1.59 -0.36 7.53
N GLN A 90 -0.61 -0.22 6.63
CA GLN A 90 -0.02 -1.34 5.88
C GLN A 90 1.43 -1.11 5.49
N LEU A 91 2.14 -2.22 5.25
CA LEU A 91 3.46 -2.27 4.65
C LEU A 91 3.36 -2.98 3.30
N ALA A 92 3.86 -2.36 2.23
CA ALA A 92 3.80 -2.94 0.90
C ALA A 92 5.18 -3.39 0.41
N TYR A 93 5.26 -4.62 -0.10
CA TYR A 93 6.41 -5.13 -0.83
C TYR A 93 6.17 -5.09 -2.33
N ARG A 94 7.14 -4.54 -3.07
CA ARG A 94 7.14 -4.58 -4.53
C ARG A 94 7.52 -5.98 -4.99
N VAL A 95 6.71 -6.55 -5.87
CA VAL A 95 6.94 -7.87 -6.47
C VAL A 95 6.92 -7.79 -8.00
N THR A 96 7.66 -8.70 -8.64
CA THR A 96 7.70 -8.79 -10.11
C THR A 96 6.48 -9.49 -10.71
N ASP A 97 5.80 -10.34 -9.94
CA ASP A 97 4.58 -11.05 -10.34
C ASP A 97 3.74 -11.33 -9.08
N VAL A 98 2.61 -10.63 -8.94
CA VAL A 98 1.78 -10.70 -7.73
C VAL A 98 1.01 -12.02 -7.65
N GLU A 99 0.62 -12.62 -8.77
CA GLU A 99 -0.14 -13.88 -8.79
C GLU A 99 0.79 -15.03 -8.39
N ALA A 100 1.99 -15.11 -8.99
CA ALA A 100 2.98 -16.13 -8.64
C ALA A 100 3.45 -16.00 -7.18
N ALA A 101 3.66 -14.77 -6.69
CA ALA A 101 3.99 -14.52 -5.28
C ALA A 101 2.86 -14.98 -4.34
N THR A 102 1.61 -14.68 -4.70
CA THR A 102 0.41 -15.09 -3.96
C THR A 102 0.28 -16.62 -3.91
N ASP A 103 0.49 -17.31 -5.03
CA ASP A 103 0.42 -18.77 -5.09
C ASP A 103 1.54 -19.44 -4.30
N ALA A 104 2.75 -18.89 -4.33
CA ALA A 104 3.86 -19.35 -3.52
C ALA A 104 3.58 -19.22 -2.01
N LEU A 105 2.88 -18.15 -1.58
CA LEU A 105 2.42 -17.97 -0.20
C LEU A 105 1.33 -18.98 0.18
N ARG A 106 0.34 -19.18 -0.69
CA ARG A 106 -0.73 -20.17 -0.48
C ARG A 106 -0.15 -21.58 -0.33
N ALA A 107 0.84 -21.95 -1.14
CA ALA A 107 1.52 -23.24 -1.05
C ALA A 107 2.23 -23.45 0.30
N LYS A 108 2.56 -22.38 1.02
CA LYS A 108 3.10 -22.42 2.39
C LYS A 108 2.02 -22.29 3.48
N GLY A 109 0.74 -22.32 3.11
CA GLY A 109 -0.38 -22.20 4.05
C GLY A 109 -0.63 -20.78 4.58
N ILE A 110 -0.06 -19.76 3.94
CA ILE A 110 -0.26 -18.36 4.32
C ILE A 110 -1.53 -17.83 3.63
N ARG A 111 -2.42 -17.22 4.42
CA ARG A 111 -3.66 -16.64 3.90
C ARG A 111 -3.39 -15.33 3.17
N VAL A 112 -4.00 -15.22 2.00
CA VAL A 112 -4.10 -13.99 1.21
C VAL A 112 -5.56 -13.55 1.12
N LEU A 113 -5.82 -12.25 1.04
CA LEU A 113 -7.18 -11.71 1.14
C LEU A 113 -8.01 -11.92 -0.11
N TYR A 114 -7.40 -11.81 -1.30
CA TYR A 114 -8.10 -11.94 -2.56
C TYR A 114 -7.76 -13.26 -3.25
N GLU A 115 -8.76 -13.84 -3.93
CA GLU A 115 -8.58 -15.03 -4.77
C GLU A 115 -7.71 -14.72 -6.00
N LYS A 116 -7.88 -13.53 -6.59
CA LYS A 116 -7.07 -12.97 -7.67
C LYS A 116 -6.62 -11.57 -7.32
N ALA A 117 -5.51 -11.11 -7.88
CA ALA A 117 -5.05 -9.75 -7.69
C ALA A 117 -6.11 -8.73 -8.13
N ARG A 118 -6.13 -7.58 -7.45
CA ARG A 118 -7.02 -6.46 -7.74
C ARG A 118 -6.23 -5.27 -8.26
N ARG A 119 -6.92 -4.31 -8.88
CA ARG A 119 -6.34 -3.02 -9.28
C ARG A 119 -6.09 -2.17 -8.03
N GLY A 120 -4.86 -1.67 -7.89
CA GLY A 120 -4.44 -0.69 -6.88
C GLY A 120 -4.16 0.69 -7.50
N THR A 121 -3.45 1.53 -6.75
CA THR A 121 -3.00 2.87 -7.17
C THR A 121 -2.22 2.80 -8.48
N SER A 122 -2.43 3.78 -9.37
CA SER A 122 -1.69 3.88 -10.65
C SER A 122 -1.72 2.58 -11.47
N ASP A 123 -2.87 1.90 -11.51
CA ASP A 123 -3.11 0.66 -12.27
C ASP A 123 -2.26 -0.55 -11.86
N SER A 124 -1.59 -0.49 -10.70
CA SER A 124 -0.86 -1.64 -10.16
C SER A 124 -1.78 -2.84 -9.89
N LYS A 125 -1.20 -4.05 -9.84
CA LYS A 125 -1.90 -5.24 -9.35
C LYS A 125 -1.49 -5.51 -7.91
N VAL A 126 -2.48 -5.73 -7.05
CA VAL A 126 -2.28 -5.87 -5.61
C VAL A 126 -2.99 -7.07 -5.00
N ASN A 127 -2.38 -7.64 -3.97
CA ASN A 127 -3.02 -8.57 -3.05
C ASN A 127 -2.42 -8.39 -1.65
N PHE A 128 -3.05 -8.96 -0.63
CA PHE A 128 -2.69 -8.73 0.77
C PHE A 128 -2.53 -10.04 1.51
N VAL A 129 -1.51 -10.13 2.35
CA VAL A 129 -1.36 -11.19 3.34
C VAL A 129 -2.21 -10.86 4.56
N HIS A 130 -2.97 -11.83 5.05
CA HIS A 130 -3.84 -11.63 6.20
C HIS A 130 -2.99 -11.38 7.47
N PRO A 131 -3.25 -10.32 8.28
CA PRO A 131 -2.42 -9.96 9.43
C PRO A 131 -2.21 -11.07 10.46
N LYS A 132 -3.22 -11.93 10.66
CA LYS A 132 -3.12 -13.14 11.52
C LYS A 132 -1.99 -14.11 11.14
N ASP A 133 -1.54 -14.11 9.89
CA ASP A 133 -0.42 -14.95 9.43
C ASP A 133 0.90 -14.15 9.30
N ALA A 134 0.82 -12.82 9.42
CA ALA A 134 1.94 -11.90 9.26
C ALA A 134 2.27 -11.14 10.56
N GLY A 135 2.04 -11.77 11.72
CA GLY A 135 2.42 -11.20 13.02
C GLY A 135 1.70 -9.89 13.37
N GLY A 136 0.48 -9.68 12.85
CA GLY A 136 -0.32 -8.48 13.09
C GLY A 136 -0.14 -7.37 12.07
N VAL A 137 0.79 -7.49 11.12
CA VAL A 137 1.01 -6.51 10.05
C VAL A 137 0.15 -6.85 8.83
N LEU A 138 -0.58 -5.88 8.29
CA LEU A 138 -1.17 -6.01 6.96
C LEU A 138 -0.06 -5.81 5.92
N ILE A 139 0.33 -6.90 5.25
CA ILE A 139 1.36 -6.85 4.21
C ILE A 139 0.69 -6.84 2.85
N GLU A 140 0.98 -5.84 2.06
CA GLU A 140 0.56 -5.73 0.65
C GLU A 140 1.66 -6.25 -0.27
N LEU A 141 1.26 -6.87 -1.37
CA LEU A 141 2.11 -7.23 -2.50
C LEU A 141 1.70 -6.39 -3.69
N VAL A 142 2.65 -5.63 -4.26
CA VAL A 142 2.40 -4.69 -5.34
C VAL A 142 3.23 -5.06 -6.56
N GLU A 143 2.57 -5.39 -7.66
CA GLU A 143 3.18 -5.45 -9.00
C GLU A 143 2.85 -4.14 -9.74
N PRO A 144 3.83 -3.25 -9.96
CA PRO A 144 3.60 -2.00 -10.70
C PRO A 144 3.10 -2.27 -12.12
N ALA A 145 2.27 -1.38 -12.65
CA ALA A 145 1.91 -1.41 -14.06
C ALA A 145 3.15 -1.24 -14.94
N ALA A 146 3.19 -1.88 -16.11
CA ALA A 146 4.35 -1.89 -17.00
C ALA A 146 4.79 -0.48 -17.45
N ASP A 147 3.87 0.49 -17.46
CA ASP A 147 4.09 1.87 -17.89
C ASP A 147 4.32 2.86 -16.71
N ALA A 148 4.50 2.37 -15.49
CA ALA A 148 4.72 3.20 -14.29
C ALA A 148 6.18 3.72 -14.15
N HIS A 149 6.95 3.75 -15.24
CA HIS A 149 8.34 4.19 -15.32
C HIS A 149 8.52 5.49 -16.10
#